data_AF-A0A1I1AX14-F1
#
_entry.id   AF-A0A1I1AX14-F1
#
_cell.length_a   1.000
_cell.length_b   1.000
_cell.length_c   1.000
_cell.angle_alpha   90.00
_cell.angle_beta   90.00
_cell.angle_gamma   90.00
#
_symmetry.space_group_name_H-M   'P 1'
#
loop_
_entity.id
_entity.type
_entity.pdbx_description
1 polymer ?
#
loop_
_entity_poly.entity_id
_entity_poly.type
_entity_poly.pdbx_seq_one_letter_code
_entity_poly.pdbx_strand_id
1 'polypeptide(L)'
;MVTRDMFYFADVDEKFIVNTKDIESLEDGVLVHCEQCIEKNLKGIITKKYGIVNREHNLVKLLEVLYLKDYCELKAYKSLCRDLKDFYFSRRYASDDYEILEKEEYDDYLKRFFQLLSKLKEIRNSLT
;
A
#
# COMPACT_ATOMS: atom_id res chain seq x y z
N MET A 1 -3.58 20.55 16.92
CA MET A 1 -3.65 20.53 15.44
C MET A 1 -3.34 19.13 14.97
N VAL A 2 -4.11 18.58 14.03
CA VAL A 2 -3.78 17.27 13.44
C VAL A 2 -2.63 17.47 12.45
N THR A 3 -1.50 16.81 12.69
CA THR A 3 -0.36 16.81 11.76
C THR A 3 -0.75 16.02 10.52
N ARG A 4 -0.79 16.68 9.36
CA ARG A 4 -1.10 16.04 8.06
C ARG A 4 0.18 15.45 7.46
N ASP A 5 0.75 14.48 8.14
CA ASP A 5 1.92 13.72 7.67
C ASP A 5 1.51 12.50 6.82
N MET A 6 2.49 11.73 6.36
CA MET A 6 2.23 10.55 5.54
C MET A 6 1.36 9.52 6.25
N PHE A 7 1.50 9.39 7.57
CA PHE A 7 0.68 8.48 8.36
C PHE A 7 -0.77 8.91 8.44
N TYR A 8 -1.04 10.21 8.60
CA TYR A 8 -2.39 10.76 8.49
C TYR A 8 -3.04 10.40 7.15
N PHE A 9 -2.33 10.59 6.04
CA PHE A 9 -2.88 10.28 4.72
C PHE A 9 -3.09 8.77 4.51
N ALA A 10 -2.19 7.93 5.04
CA ALA A 10 -2.35 6.48 4.99
C ALA A 10 -3.60 6.00 5.76
N ASP A 11 -3.88 6.62 6.92
CA ASP A 11 -5.08 6.32 7.72
C ASP A 11 -6.38 6.76 6.99
N VAL A 12 -6.31 7.80 6.15
CA VAL A 12 -7.43 8.21 5.30
C VAL A 12 -7.69 7.18 4.20
N ASP A 13 -6.64 6.66 3.54
CA ASP A 13 -6.80 5.61 2.54
C ASP A 13 -7.34 4.30 3.15
N GLU A 14 -6.83 3.90 4.32
CA GLU A 14 -7.35 2.72 5.05
C GLU A 14 -8.85 2.86 5.34
N LYS A 15 -9.29 4.05 5.80
CA LYS A 15 -10.71 4.33 6.00
C LYS A 15 -11.50 4.22 4.71
N PHE A 16 -10.99 4.73 3.59
CA PHE A 16 -11.67 4.56 2.30
C PHE A 16 -11.86 3.07 2.00
N ILE A 17 -10.77 2.30 1.99
CA ILE A 17 -10.76 0.86 1.68
C ILE A 17 -11.77 0.09 2.53
N VAL A 18 -11.74 0.27 3.86
CA VAL A 18 -12.61 -0.45 4.79
C VAL A 18 -14.09 -0.19 4.52
N ASN A 19 -14.45 1.02 4.07
CA ASN A 19 -15.83 1.41 3.82
C ASN A 19 -16.31 1.06 2.40
N THR A 20 -15.41 0.76 1.46
CA THR A 20 -15.76 0.56 0.04
C THR A 20 -15.41 -0.81 -0.50
N LYS A 21 -14.59 -1.61 0.19
CA LYS A 21 -14.06 -2.89 -0.32
C LYS A 21 -15.11 -3.93 -0.72
N ASP A 22 -16.33 -3.85 -0.17
CA ASP A 22 -17.42 -4.81 -0.44
C ASP A 22 -18.51 -4.22 -1.37
N ILE A 23 -18.28 -3.02 -1.92
CA ILE A 23 -19.23 -2.37 -2.84
C ILE A 23 -18.85 -2.77 -4.27
N GLU A 24 -19.80 -3.41 -4.96
CA GLU A 24 -19.68 -3.80 -6.36
C GLU A 24 -19.32 -2.59 -7.24
N SER A 25 -18.42 -2.79 -8.21
CA SER A 25 -17.91 -1.77 -9.14
C SER A 25 -16.96 -0.72 -8.52
N LEU A 26 -16.55 -0.86 -7.26
CA LEU A 26 -15.54 0.00 -6.62
C LEU A 26 -14.16 -0.68 -6.45
N GLU A 27 -14.00 -1.90 -6.92
CA GLU A 27 -12.81 -2.74 -6.73
C GLU A 27 -11.53 -2.04 -7.20
N ASP A 28 -11.54 -1.45 -8.39
CA ASP A 28 -10.41 -0.71 -8.94
C ASP A 28 -10.01 0.48 -8.06
N GLY A 29 -11.01 1.24 -7.60
CA GLY A 29 -10.79 2.36 -6.69
C GLY A 29 -10.17 1.89 -5.37
N VAL A 30 -10.65 0.76 -4.85
CA VAL A 30 -10.11 0.14 -3.65
C VAL A 30 -8.65 -0.27 -3.85
N LEU A 31 -8.31 -0.94 -4.95
CA LEU A 31 -6.94 -1.38 -5.25
C LEU A 31 -5.97 -0.19 -5.39
N VAL A 32 -6.41 0.90 -6.00
CA VAL A 32 -5.63 2.15 -6.07
C VAL A 32 -5.37 2.70 -4.66
N HIS A 33 -6.39 2.71 -3.80
CA HIS A 33 -6.20 3.16 -2.41
C HIS A 33 -5.34 2.18 -1.59
N CYS A 34 -5.38 0.87 -1.87
CA CYS A 34 -4.46 -0.10 -1.27
C CYS A 34 -3.00 0.26 -1.59
N GLU A 35 -2.69 0.54 -2.85
CA GLU A 35 -1.35 1.00 -3.28
C GLU A 35 -0.93 2.25 -2.50
N GLN A 36 -1.78 3.28 -2.50
CA GLN A 36 -1.50 4.55 -1.83
C GLN A 36 -1.31 4.40 -0.31
N CYS A 37 -2.13 3.57 0.33
CA CYS A 37 -2.06 3.30 1.76
C CYS A 37 -0.70 2.67 2.15
N ILE A 38 -0.22 1.71 1.35
CA ILE A 38 1.09 1.11 1.55
C ILE A 38 2.20 2.12 1.27
N GLU A 39 2.12 2.88 0.17
CA GLU A 39 3.14 3.89 -0.21
C GLU A 39 3.39 4.88 0.94
N LYS A 40 2.31 5.43 1.47
CA LYS A 40 2.36 6.46 2.52
C LYS A 40 2.86 5.89 3.85
N ASN A 41 2.46 4.67 4.22
CA ASN A 41 3.03 4.00 5.39
C ASN A 41 4.55 3.79 5.23
N LEU A 42 5.00 3.27 4.09
CA LEU A 42 6.43 3.06 3.83
C LEU A 42 7.21 4.38 3.88
N LYS A 43 6.73 5.43 3.21
CA LYS A 43 7.35 6.76 3.24
C LYS A 43 7.42 7.32 4.66
N GLY A 44 6.32 7.24 5.41
CA GLY A 44 6.28 7.68 6.80
C GLY A 44 7.29 6.96 7.69
N ILE A 45 7.38 5.62 7.57
CA ILE A 45 8.35 4.80 8.30
C ILE A 45 9.78 5.19 7.93
N ILE A 46 10.09 5.28 6.63
CA ILE A 46 11.43 5.62 6.13
C ILE A 46 11.85 7.01 6.64
N THR A 47 10.96 8.00 6.55
CA THR A 47 11.25 9.35 7.02
C THR A 47 11.44 9.39 8.52
N LYS A 48 10.57 8.73 9.30
CA LYS A 48 10.66 8.75 10.77
C LYS A 48 11.86 7.98 11.30
N LYS A 49 12.18 6.82 10.70
CA LYS A 49 13.25 5.94 11.16
C LYS A 49 14.64 6.37 10.66
N TYR A 50 14.75 6.80 9.41
CA TYR A 50 16.04 7.06 8.77
C TYR A 50 16.28 8.54 8.45
N GLY A 51 15.30 9.43 8.66
CA GLY A 51 15.41 10.84 8.30
C GLY A 51 15.40 11.10 6.78
N ILE A 52 14.99 10.12 5.97
CA ILE A 52 15.02 10.21 4.50
C ILE A 52 13.62 10.55 3.99
N VAL A 53 13.48 11.66 3.26
CA VAL A 53 12.25 12.00 2.53
C VAL A 53 12.32 11.34 1.15
N ASN A 54 11.60 10.22 0.99
CA ASN A 54 11.62 9.46 -0.26
C ASN A 54 10.53 9.96 -1.25
N ARG A 55 10.95 10.37 -2.45
CA ARG A 55 10.08 10.85 -3.54
C ARG A 55 9.68 9.77 -4.54
N GLU A 56 10.20 8.55 -4.39
CA GLU A 56 9.85 7.42 -5.26
C GLU A 56 8.38 7.01 -5.06
N HIS A 57 7.74 6.57 -6.14
CA HIS A 57 6.39 5.99 -6.12
C HIS A 57 6.40 4.47 -6.32
N ASN A 58 7.58 3.89 -6.48
CA ASN A 58 7.71 2.47 -6.68
C ASN A 58 7.68 1.75 -5.32
N LEU A 59 6.56 1.10 -5.01
CA LEU A 59 6.37 0.35 -3.77
C LEU A 59 7.48 -0.68 -3.52
N VAL A 60 7.95 -1.38 -4.55
CA VAL A 60 9.04 -2.35 -4.41
C VAL A 60 10.27 -1.63 -3.86
N LYS A 61 10.73 -0.56 -4.51
CA LYS A 61 11.90 0.23 -4.05
C LYS A 61 11.74 0.73 -2.61
N LEU A 62 10.55 1.22 -2.25
CA LEU A 62 10.26 1.68 -0.89
C LEU A 62 10.36 0.53 0.12
N LEU A 63 9.81 -0.63 -0.22
CA LEU A 63 9.87 -1.84 0.60
C LEU A 63 11.32 -2.34 0.76
N GLU A 64 12.15 -2.26 -0.30
CA GLU A 64 13.56 -2.68 -0.25
C GLU A 64 14.37 -1.88 0.77
N VAL A 65 14.08 -0.58 0.94
CA VAL A 65 14.74 0.25 1.96
C VAL A 65 14.52 -0.33 3.36
N LEU A 66 13.32 -0.84 3.64
CA LEU A 66 12.99 -1.42 4.94
C LEU A 66 13.57 -2.82 5.10
N TYR A 67 13.36 -3.71 4.12
CA TYR A 67 13.73 -5.12 4.30
C TYR A 67 15.22 -5.40 4.17
N LEU A 68 15.98 -4.55 3.47
CA LEU A 68 17.44 -4.70 3.40
C LEU A 68 18.15 -4.21 4.68
N LYS A 69 17.46 -3.44 5.52
CA LYS A 69 18.04 -2.84 6.72
C LYS A 69 17.59 -3.57 7.98
N ASP A 70 16.30 -3.46 8.33
CA ASP A 70 15.83 -3.81 9.67
C ASP A 70 14.67 -4.82 9.68
N TYR A 71 13.97 -4.99 8.55
CA TYR A 71 12.69 -5.71 8.49
C TYR A 71 12.67 -6.77 7.38
N CYS A 72 13.60 -7.72 7.43
CA CYS A 72 13.84 -8.69 6.36
C CYS A 72 12.61 -9.53 5.98
N GLU A 73 11.70 -9.74 6.93
CA GLU A 73 10.41 -10.41 6.74
C GLU A 73 9.52 -9.71 5.71
N LEU A 74 9.66 -8.39 5.54
CA LEU A 74 8.88 -7.63 4.56
C LEU A 74 9.21 -8.03 3.11
N LYS A 75 10.35 -8.68 2.87
CA LYS A 75 10.71 -9.20 1.54
C LYS A 75 9.65 -10.14 0.96
N ALA A 76 8.90 -10.85 1.81
CA ALA A 76 7.82 -11.75 1.39
C ALA A 76 6.70 -11.02 0.62
N TYR A 77 6.54 -9.71 0.80
CA TYR A 77 5.50 -8.90 0.16
C TYR A 77 5.95 -8.21 -1.13
N LYS A 78 7.17 -8.49 -1.61
CA LYS A 78 7.72 -7.85 -2.81
C LYS A 78 6.87 -8.08 -4.07
N SER A 79 6.28 -9.27 -4.23
CA SER A 79 5.37 -9.55 -5.35
C SER A 79 4.09 -8.71 -5.26
N LEU A 80 3.44 -8.66 -4.10
CA LEU A 80 2.26 -7.82 -3.87
C LEU A 80 2.53 -6.35 -4.21
N CYS A 81 3.67 -5.80 -3.79
CA CYS A 81 4.04 -4.42 -4.10
C CYS A 81 4.27 -4.17 -5.59
N ARG A 82 4.65 -5.20 -6.37
CA ARG A 82 4.73 -5.09 -7.83
C ARG A 82 3.31 -5.05 -8.42
N ASP A 83 2.46 -5.97 -8.01
CA ASP A 83 1.10 -6.09 -8.53
C ASP A 83 0.28 -4.82 -8.25
N LEU A 84 0.31 -4.32 -7.00
CA LEU A 84 -0.37 -3.07 -6.60
C LEU A 84 0.12 -1.84 -7.41
N LYS A 85 1.42 -1.78 -7.70
CA LYS A 85 1.98 -0.71 -8.53
C LYS A 85 1.40 -0.77 -9.94
N ASP A 86 1.24 -1.96 -10.50
CA ASP A 86 0.75 -2.11 -11.86
C ASP A 86 -0.75 -1.77 -11.93
N PHE A 87 -1.54 -2.07 -10.89
CA PHE A 87 -2.93 -1.62 -10.76
C PHE A 87 -3.10 -0.10 -10.75
N TYR A 88 -2.19 0.64 -10.10
CA TYR A 88 -2.21 2.10 -10.12
C TYR A 88 -2.18 2.67 -11.55
N PHE A 89 -1.53 1.99 -12.49
CA PHE A 89 -1.47 2.41 -13.89
C PHE A 89 -2.57 1.77 -14.75
N SER A 90 -2.82 0.46 -14.64
CA SER A 90 -3.73 -0.23 -15.56
C SER A 90 -5.21 0.02 -15.27
N ARG A 91 -5.61 0.26 -14.01
CA ARG A 91 -7.03 0.34 -13.62
C ARG A 91 -7.67 1.72 -13.77
N ARG A 92 -6.86 2.76 -14.03
CA ARG A 92 -7.37 4.14 -14.14
C ARG A 92 -7.48 4.64 -15.58
N TYR A 93 -7.04 3.86 -16.55
CA TYR A 93 -7.05 4.23 -17.96
C TYR A 93 -7.69 3.13 -18.78
N ALA A 94 -8.44 3.53 -19.81
CA ALA A 94 -8.87 2.61 -20.85
C ALA A 94 -7.61 2.12 -21.60
N SER A 95 -7.14 0.94 -21.21
CA SER A 95 -6.01 0.24 -21.83
C SER A 95 -6.54 -1.01 -22.52
N ASP A 96 -5.97 -1.36 -23.66
CA ASP A 96 -6.30 -2.61 -24.36
C ASP A 96 -5.95 -3.86 -23.50
N ASP A 97 -5.09 -3.68 -22.50
CA ASP A 97 -4.68 -4.70 -21.52
C ASP A 97 -5.41 -4.59 -20.17
N TYR A 98 -6.63 -4.05 -20.12
CA TYR A 98 -7.41 -4.01 -18.88
C TYR A 98 -7.78 -5.42 -18.43
N GLU A 99 -7.05 -5.91 -17.42
CA GLU A 99 -7.33 -7.18 -16.76
C GLU A 99 -8.55 -7.01 -15.86
N ILE A 100 -9.57 -7.87 -16.01
CA ILE A 100 -10.68 -7.95 -15.06
C ILE A 100 -10.25 -8.93 -13.97
N LEU A 101 -10.36 -8.53 -12.70
CA LEU A 101 -10.14 -9.46 -11.59
C LEU A 101 -11.44 -10.15 -11.27
N GLU A 102 -11.38 -11.47 -11.13
CA GLU A 102 -12.47 -12.21 -10.52
C GLU A 102 -12.56 -11.88 -9.02
N LYS A 103 -13.73 -12.11 -8.43
CA LYS A 103 -14.01 -11.75 -7.03
C LYS A 103 -13.01 -12.43 -6.08
N GLU A 104 -12.68 -13.69 -6.31
CA GLU A 104 -11.73 -14.45 -5.51
C GLU A 104 -10.32 -13.87 -5.56
N GLU A 105 -9.88 -13.38 -6.72
CA GLU A 105 -8.57 -12.78 -6.89
C GLU A 105 -8.50 -11.43 -6.16
N TYR A 106 -9.54 -10.61 -6.30
CA TYR A 106 -9.65 -9.35 -5.55
C TYR A 106 -9.64 -9.58 -4.03
N ASP A 107 -10.35 -10.58 -3.54
CA ASP A 107 -10.39 -10.91 -2.12
C ASP A 107 -9.02 -11.42 -1.61
N ASP A 108 -8.26 -12.18 -2.42
CA ASP A 108 -6.89 -12.57 -2.07
C ASP A 108 -5.95 -11.36 -2.02
N TYR A 109 -6.06 -10.43 -2.98
CA TYR A 109 -5.30 -9.18 -2.96
C TYR A 109 -5.58 -8.37 -1.70
N LEU A 110 -6.85 -8.22 -1.32
CA LEU A 110 -7.24 -7.52 -0.09
C LEU A 110 -6.68 -8.20 1.15
N LYS A 111 -6.77 -9.53 1.23
CA LYS A 111 -6.22 -10.30 2.35
C LYS A 111 -4.71 -10.07 2.48
N ARG A 112 -3.96 -10.17 1.38
CA ARG A 112 -2.51 -9.94 1.36
C ARG A 112 -2.15 -8.48 1.69
N PHE A 113 -2.95 -7.53 1.21
CA PHE A 113 -2.85 -6.12 1.57
C PHE A 113 -2.99 -5.90 3.07
N PHE A 114 -4.05 -6.42 3.71
CA PHE A 114 -4.27 -6.23 5.15
C PHE A 114 -3.18 -6.90 5.99
N GLN A 115 -2.63 -8.03 5.54
CA GLN A 115 -1.46 -8.64 6.19
C GLN A 115 -0.23 -7.72 6.17
N LEU A 116 0.10 -7.14 5.01
CA LEU A 116 1.20 -6.18 4.91
C LEU A 116 0.92 -4.92 5.73
N LEU A 117 -0.28 -4.36 5.62
CA LEU A 117 -0.68 -3.16 6.37
C LEU A 117 -0.54 -3.38 7.89
N SER A 118 -0.97 -4.55 8.39
CA SER A 118 -0.79 -4.89 9.81
C SER A 118 0.68 -4.85 10.22
N LYS A 119 1.58 -5.44 9.41
CA LYS A 119 3.03 -5.41 9.66
C LYS A 119 3.59 -3.99 9.65
N LEU A 120 3.18 -3.17 8.70
CA LEU A 120 3.62 -1.77 8.64
C LEU A 120 3.09 -0.96 9.83
N LYS A 121 1.87 -1.23 10.31
CA LYS A 121 1.30 -0.58 11.50
C LYS A 121 2.03 -1.01 12.79
N GLU A 122 2.39 -2.29 12.92
CA GLU A 122 3.26 -2.78 14.00
C GLU A 122 4.59 -1.99 14.02
N ILE A 123 5.25 -1.87 12.87
CA ILE A 123 6.49 -1.10 12.72
C ILE A 123 6.26 0.37 13.06
N ARG A 124 5.27 1.02 12.46
CA ARG A 124 4.93 2.43 12.70
C ARG A 124 4.73 2.71 14.19
N ASN A 125 4.00 1.84 14.89
CA ASN A 125 3.72 1.99 16.31
C ASN A 125 4.99 1.87 17.16
N SER A 126 5.96 1.03 16.76
CA SER A 126 7.27 0.90 17.43
C SER A 126 8.18 2.14 17.27
N LEU A 127 7.88 3.04 16.33
CA LEU A 127 8.62 4.28 16.11
C LEU A 127 8.05 5.46 16.90
N THR A 128 6.99 5.25 17.66
CA THR A 128 6.32 6.27 18.48
C THR A 128 6.96 6.34 19.84
#